data_AF-A0A4Q4B3L3-F1
#
_entry.id   AF-A0A4Q4B3L3-F1
#
_cell.length_a   1.000
_cell.length_b   1.000
_cell.length_c   1.000
_cell.angle_alpha   90.00
_cell.angle_beta   90.00
_cell.angle_gamma   90.00
#
_symmetry.space_group_name_H-M   'P 1'
#
loop_
_entity.id
_entity.type
_entity.pdbx_description
1 polymer ?
#
loop_
_entity_poly.entity_id
_entity_poly.type
_entity_poly.pdbx_seq_one_letter_code
_entity_poly.pdbx_strand_id
1 'polypeptide(L)' 'MSDKIKMTPKRIKFIETYANFNDHETLKEILFAQQLQIEKLEKIRSNTSVLVWWLVALPLIFGILMVVFGIG' A
#
# COMPACT_ATOMS: atom_id res chain seq x y z
N MET A 1 16.08 -13.86 -33.12
CA MET A 1 15.79 -14.91 -32.13
C MET A 1 14.65 -14.38 -31.26
N SER A 2 13.42 -14.82 -31.51
CA SER A 2 12.24 -14.32 -30.81
C SER A 2 12.14 -15.06 -29.48
N ASP A 3 12.58 -14.42 -28.40
CA ASP A 3 12.34 -14.90 -27.05
C ASP A 3 10.82 -14.99 -26.84
N LYS A 4 10.29 -16.23 -26.86
CA LYS A 4 8.88 -16.49 -26.57
C LYS A 4 8.63 -16.10 -25.13
N ILE A 5 8.12 -14.89 -24.92
CA ILE A 5 7.76 -14.40 -23.59
C ILE A 5 6.78 -15.41 -22.97
N LYS A 6 7.16 -16.01 -21.84
CA LYS A 6 6.31 -17.01 -21.16
C LYS A 6 4.97 -16.38 -20.78
N MET A 7 3.89 -16.94 -21.31
CA MET A 7 2.51 -16.63 -20.90
C MET A 7 2.28 -17.16 -19.49
N THR A 8 2.39 -16.27 -18.50
CA THR A 8 1.99 -16.57 -17.13
C THR A 8 0.47 -16.42 -16.99
N PRO A 9 -0.18 -17.10 -16.02
CA PRO A 9 -1.62 -16.95 -15.80
C PRO A 9 -2.07 -15.49 -15.58
N LYS A 10 -1.22 -14.69 -14.92
CA LYS A 10 -1.44 -13.25 -14.72
C LYS A 10 -1.42 -12.47 -16.05
N ARG A 11 -0.50 -12.83 -16.95
CA ARG A 11 -0.37 -12.20 -18.27
C ARG A 11 -1.54 -12.58 -19.18
N ILE A 12 -2.03 -13.82 -19.13
CA ILE A 12 -3.22 -14.26 -19.87
C ILE A 12 -4.43 -13.44 -19.41
N LYS A 13 -4.67 -13.37 -18.10
CA LYS A 13 -5.78 -12.60 -17.53
C LYS A 13 -5.70 -11.11 -17.88
N PHE A 14 -4.49 -10.54 -17.87
CA PHE A 14 -4.27 -9.16 -18.29
C PHE A 14 -4.64 -8.96 -19.77
N ILE A 15 -4.15 -9.82 -20.66
CA ILE A 15 -4.48 -9.74 -22.09
C ILE A 15 -5.99 -9.90 -22.30
N GLU A 16 -6.65 -10.88 -21.67
CA GLU A 16 -8.11 -11.04 -21.78
C GLU A 16 -8.89 -9.82 -21.26
N THR A 17 -8.45 -9.22 -20.16
CA THR A 17 -9.11 -8.03 -19.56
C THR A 17 -8.98 -6.82 -20.47
N TYR A 18 -7.85 -6.68 -21.17
CA TYR A 18 -7.54 -5.51 -21.98
C TYR A 18 -7.59 -5.74 -23.50
N ALA A 19 -7.97 -6.94 -23.95
CA ALA A 19 -7.92 -7.36 -25.36
C ALA A 19 -8.77 -6.48 -26.30
N ASN A 20 -9.84 -5.87 -25.77
CA ASN A 20 -10.77 -5.04 -26.54
C ASN A 20 -10.48 -3.54 -26.46
N PHE A 21 -9.47 -3.13 -25.67
CA PHE A 21 -9.12 -1.73 -25.51
C PHE A 21 -7.98 -1.34 -26.43
N ASN A 22 -7.98 -0.10 -26.89
CA ASN A 22 -6.84 0.46 -27.60
C ASN A 22 -5.65 0.62 -26.62
N ASP A 23 -4.41 0.69 -27.14
CA ASP A 23 -3.19 0.79 -26.31
C ASP A 23 -3.26 1.98 -25.35
N HIS A 24 -3.80 3.11 -25.82
CA HIS A 24 -3.95 4.33 -25.02
C HIS A 24 -4.97 4.19 -23.89
N GLU A 25 -6.06 3.44 -24.11
CA GLU A 25 -7.09 3.17 -23.11
C GLU A 25 -6.58 2.17 -22.07
N THR A 26 -5.88 1.13 -22.52
CA THR A 26 -5.19 0.16 -21.66
C THR A 26 -4.20 0.87 -20.74
N LEU A 27 -3.41 1.81 -21.27
CA LEU A 27 -2.45 2.57 -20.48
C LEU A 27 -3.14 3.43 -19.41
N LYS A 28 -4.24 4.13 -19.76
CA LYS A 28 -5.00 4.95 -18.81
C LYS A 28 -5.58 4.11 -17.68
N GLU A 29 -6.16 2.96 -18.01
CA GLU A 29 -6.72 2.03 -17.02
C GLU A 29 -5.65 1.47 -16.07
N ILE A 30 -4.47 1.13 -16.60
CA ILE A 30 -3.34 0.70 -15.76
C ILE A 30 -2.90 1.80 -14.81
N LEU A 31 -2.76 3.04 -15.32
CA LEU A 31 -2.38 4.19 -14.49
C LEU A 31 -3.42 4.46 -13.41
N PHE A 32 -4.71 4.37 -13.74
CA PHE A 32 -5.79 4.54 -12.77
C PHE A 32 -5.77 3.43 -11.71
N ALA A 33 -5.61 2.17 -12.12
CA ALA A 33 -5.50 1.04 -11.19
C ALA A 33 -4.28 1.18 -10.27
N GLN A 34 -3.15 1.67 -10.78
CA GLN A 34 -1.96 1.97 -10.00
C GLN A 34 -2.21 3.10 -8.99
N GLN A 35 -2.85 4.19 -9.42
CA GLN A 35 -3.22 5.30 -8.55
C GLN A 35 -4.07 4.83 -7.36
N LEU A 36 -5.08 4.00 -7.61
CA LEU A 36 -5.93 3.42 -6.55
C LEU A 36 -5.13 2.54 -5.58
N GLN A 37 -4.10 1.84 -6.05
CA GLN A 37 -3.22 1.06 -5.18
C GLN A 37 -2.33 1.97 -4.32
N ILE A 38 -1.78 3.04 -4.90
CA ILE A 38 -0.96 4.02 -4.19
C ILE A 38 -1.76 4.67 -3.06
N GLU A 39 -2.98 5.13 -3.35
CA GLU A 39 -3.86 5.75 -2.34
C GLU A 39 -4.16 4.80 -1.17
N LYS A 40 -4.40 3.52 -1.46
CA LYS A 40 -4.59 2.51 -0.41
C LYS A 40 -3.34 2.32 0.44
N LEU A 41 -2.17 2.24 -0.20
CA LEU A 41 -0.88 2.11 0.50
C LEU A 41 -0.58 3.35 1.35
N GLU A 42 -0.90 4.54 0.87
CA GLU A 42 -0.71 5.78 1.63
C GLU A 42 -1.60 5.82 2.87
N LYS A 43 -2.86 5.39 2.75
CA LYS A 43 -3.76 5.27 3.90
C LYS A 43 -3.24 4.26 4.92
N ILE A 44 -2.76 3.11 4.47
CA ILE A 44 -2.14 2.09 5.35
C ILE A 44 -0.90 2.68 6.02
N ARG A 45 -0.01 3.32 5.26
CA ARG A 45 1.19 3.97 5.76
C ARG A 45 0.87 5.00 6.83
N SER A 46 -0.13 5.84 6.60
CA SER A 46 -0.58 6.85 7.57
C SER A 46 -1.06 6.19 8.86
N ASN A 47 -1.94 5.18 8.76
CA ASN A 47 -2.43 4.44 9.92
C ASN A 47 -1.31 3.72 10.69
N THR A 48 -0.37 3.08 9.99
CA THR A 48 0.80 2.43 10.59
C THR A 48 1.69 3.44 11.28
N SER A 49 1.92 4.60 10.68
CA SER A 49 2.70 5.69 11.29
C SER A 49 2.06 6.17 12.60
N VAL A 50 0.74 6.38 12.61
CA VAL A 50 0.01 6.78 13.82
C VAL A 50 0.10 5.69 14.89
N LEU A 51 -0.05 4.43 14.52
CA LEU A 51 0.03 3.30 15.45
C LEU A 51 1.42 3.18 16.09
N VAL A 52 2.49 3.33 15.29
CA VAL A 52 3.87 3.34 15.80
C VAL A 52 4.11 4.51 16.77
N TRP A 53 3.59 5.70 16.45
CA TRP A 53 3.67 6.85 17.35
C TRP A 53 3.01 6.59 18.71
N TRP A 54 1.81 5.99 18.72
CA TRP A 54 1.13 5.62 19.97
C TRP A 54 1.87 4.54 20.76
N LEU A 55 2.51 3.60 20.08
CA LEU A 55 3.30 2.55 20.71
C LEU A 55 4.52 3.10 21.48
N VAL A 56 5.06 4.24 21.04
CA VAL A 56 6.13 4.96 21.74
C VAL A 56 5.58 5.94 22.79
N ALA A 57 4.50 6.65 22.47
CA ALA A 57 3.92 7.65 23.36
C ALA A 57 3.35 7.05 24.66
N LEU A 58 2.69 5.88 24.57
CA LEU A 58 2.07 5.23 25.74
C LEU A 58 3.10 4.89 26.83
N PRO A 59 4.21 4.16 26.56
CA PRO A 59 5.23 3.90 27.58
C PRO A 59 5.83 5.16 28.20
N LEU A 60 6.03 6.21 27.40
CA LEU A 60 6.53 7.49 27.90
C LEU A 60 5.55 8.14 28.88
N ILE A 61 4.27 8.20 28.52
CA ILE A 61 3.22 8.74 29.39
C ILE A 61 3.12 7.93 30.68
N PHE A 62 3.05 6.59 30.58
CA PHE A 62 3.00 5.73 31.76
C PHE A 62 4.24 5.86 32.65
N GLY A 63 5.43 5.99 32.06
CA GLY A 63 6.67 6.23 32.79
C GLY A 63 6.62 7.54 33.58
N ILE A 64 6.16 8.62 32.96
CA ILE A 64 6.01 9.93 33.62
C ILE A 64 4.98 9.85 34.75
N LEU A 65 3.82 9.24 34.50
CA LEU A 65 2.77 9.09 35.51
C LEU A 65 3.25 8.27 36.72
N MET A 66 3.99 7.18 36.51
CA MET A 66 4.57 6.38 37.58
C MET A 66 5.55 7.18 38.44
N VAL A 67 6.37 8.04 37.83
CA VAL A 67 7.32 8.89 38.57
C VAL A 67 6.59 9.96 39.38
N VAL A 68 5.60 10.63 38.78
CA VAL A 68 4.89 11.76 39.43
C VAL A 68 3.94 11.28 40.53
N PHE A 69 3.21 10.18 40.29
CA PHE A 69 2.19 9.68 41.22
C PHE A 69 2.64 8.50 42.09
N GLY A 70 3.74 7.83 41.74
CA GLY A 70 4.24 6.65 42.48
C GLY A 70 5.40 6.93 43.43
N ILE A 71 6.12 8.04 43.26
CA ILE A 71 7.21 8.49 44.16
C ILE A 71 6.75 9.68 45.05
N GLY A 72 5.58 10.25 44.76
CA GLY A 72 4.93 11.29 45.58
C GLY A 72 4.11 10.73 46.73
#